data_AF-A0A957SE19-F1
#
_entry.id   AF-A0A957SE19-F1
#
_cell.length_a   1.000
_cell.length_b   1.000
_cell.length_c   1.000
_cell.angle_alpha   90.00
_cell.angle_beta   90.00
_cell.angle_gamma   90.00
#
_symmetry.space_group_name_H-M   'P 1'
#
loop_
_entity.id
_entity.type
_entity.pdbx_description
1 polymer ?
#
loop_
_entity_poly.entity_id
_entity_poly.type
_entity_poly.pdbx_seq_one_letter_code
_entity_poly.pdbx_strand_id
1 'polypeptide(L)'
;RQPDLLEVMQTPLTIIHGMVALLERYQQEGVLIEEPPTQAFLALVGPIFMGGILRSVLMDVFAGPVAPAAHVERYLAGRRVGTRK
;
A
#
# COMPACT_ATOMS: atom_id res chain seq x y z
N ARG A 1 8.79 -8.11 -27.02
CA ARG A 1 7.72 -7.33 -26.37
C ARG A 1 6.45 -8.15 -26.50
N GLN A 2 5.88 -8.63 -25.40
CA GLN A 2 4.66 -9.44 -25.40
C GLN A 2 3.46 -8.49 -25.18
N PRO A 3 2.70 -8.12 -26.23
CA PRO A 3 1.62 -7.14 -26.13
C PRO A 3 0.51 -7.60 -25.17
N ASP A 4 0.18 -8.88 -25.19
CA ASP A 4 -0.84 -9.48 -24.31
C ASP A 4 -0.49 -9.33 -22.83
N LEU A 5 0.82 -9.42 -22.50
CA LEU A 5 1.29 -9.18 -21.14
C LEU A 5 1.10 -7.71 -20.72
N LEU A 6 1.36 -6.77 -21.64
CA LEU A 6 1.16 -5.35 -21.35
C LEU A 6 -0.32 -5.05 -21.11
N GLU A 7 -1.22 -5.64 -21.89
CA GLU A 7 -2.66 -5.49 -21.76
C GLU A 7 -3.16 -5.98 -20.39
N VAL A 8 -2.73 -7.17 -19.95
CA VAL A 8 -3.08 -7.71 -18.62
C VAL A 8 -2.54 -6.82 -17.49
N MET A 9 -1.38 -6.18 -17.69
CA MET A 9 -0.76 -5.30 -16.69
C MET A 9 -1.39 -3.90 -16.61
N GLN A 10 -2.20 -3.48 -17.58
CA GLN A 10 -2.82 -2.14 -17.57
C GLN A 10 -3.70 -1.93 -16.34
N THR A 11 -4.50 -2.94 -15.99
CA THR A 11 -5.44 -2.82 -14.85
C THR A 11 -4.71 -2.65 -13.51
N PRO A 12 -3.74 -3.52 -13.15
CA PRO A 12 -2.91 -3.31 -11.95
C PRO A 12 -2.22 -1.94 -11.92
N LEU A 13 -1.65 -1.50 -13.04
CA LEU A 13 -0.96 -0.21 -13.12
C LEU A 13 -1.91 0.97 -12.88
N THR A 14 -3.13 0.92 -13.42
CA THR A 14 -4.17 1.94 -13.18
C THR A 14 -4.56 2.01 -11.70
N ILE A 15 -4.71 0.86 -11.04
CA ILE A 15 -5.01 0.80 -9.60
C ILE A 15 -3.87 1.41 -8.78
N ILE A 16 -2.62 1.05 -9.10
CA ILE A 16 -1.43 1.58 -8.43
C ILE A 16 -1.36 3.11 -8.58
N HIS A 17 -1.52 3.63 -9.80
CA HIS A 17 -1.54 5.08 -10.03
C HIS A 17 -2.66 5.78 -9.25
N GLY A 18 -3.86 5.19 -9.22
CA GLY A 18 -4.98 5.72 -8.45
C GLY A 18 -4.69 5.79 -6.95
N MET A 19 -4.03 4.77 -6.38
CA MET A 19 -3.64 4.75 -4.96
C MET A 19 -2.56 5.80 -4.65
N VAL A 20 -1.55 5.93 -5.50
CA VAL A 20 -0.49 6.95 -5.35
C VAL A 20 -1.09 8.35 -5.38
N ALA A 21 -1.95 8.64 -6.36
CA ALA A 21 -2.62 9.93 -6.47
C ALA A 21 -3.54 10.24 -5.27
N LEU A 22 -4.21 9.21 -4.73
CA LEU A 22 -5.04 9.36 -3.53
C LEU A 22 -4.21 9.73 -2.30
N LEU A 23 -3.07 9.07 -2.09
CA LEU A 23 -2.15 9.39 -1.00
C LEU A 23 -1.59 10.80 -1.15
N GLU A 24 -1.11 11.15 -2.34
CA GLU A 24 -0.61 12.50 -2.64
C GLU A 24 -1.65 13.59 -2.33
N ARG A 25 -2.91 13.39 -2.76
CA ARG A 25 -3.98 14.33 -2.47
C ARG A 25 -4.19 14.52 -0.97
N TYR A 26 -4.20 13.45 -0.18
CA TYR A 26 -4.36 13.56 1.28
C TYR A 26 -3.16 14.23 1.97
N GLN A 27 -1.96 14.13 1.39
CA GLN A 27 -0.81 14.89 1.87
C GLN A 27 -0.96 16.39 1.56
N GLN A 28 -1.38 16.73 0.34
CA GLN A 28 -1.63 18.13 -0.08
C GLN A 28 -2.76 18.80 0.72
N GLU A 29 -3.79 18.03 1.11
CA GLU A 29 -4.88 18.48 1.99
C GLU A 29 -4.45 18.61 3.46
N GLY A 30 -3.21 18.24 3.81
CA GLY A 30 -2.72 18.27 5.18
C GLY A 30 -3.39 17.23 6.09
N VAL A 31 -3.94 16.15 5.53
CA VAL A 31 -4.54 15.03 6.28
C VAL A 31 -3.46 14.00 6.66
N LEU A 32 -2.53 13.74 5.74
CA LEU A 32 -1.38 12.86 5.93
C LEU A 32 -0.07 13.65 5.91
N ILE A 33 0.97 13.15 6.59
CA ILE A 33 2.32 13.74 6.54
C ILE A 33 2.84 13.75 5.10
N GLU A 34 3.61 14.78 4.77
CA GLU A 34 4.28 14.87 3.49
C GLU A 34 5.44 13.85 3.42
N GLU A 35 5.37 12.93 2.46
CA GLU A 35 6.42 11.96 2.14
C GLU A 35 6.32 11.59 0.65
N PRO A 36 7.41 11.13 -0.01
CA PRO A 36 7.36 10.78 -1.43
C PRO A 36 6.18 9.81 -1.73
N PRO A 37 5.27 10.12 -2.68
CA PRO A 37 4.04 9.34 -2.87
C PRO A 37 4.29 7.85 -3.17
N THR A 38 5.37 7.54 -3.86
CA THR A 38 5.80 6.16 -4.12
C THR A 38 6.25 5.45 -2.85
N GLN A 39 6.95 6.14 -1.94
CA GLN A 39 7.32 5.61 -0.63
C GLN A 39 6.10 5.40 0.26
N ALA A 40 5.15 6.34 0.26
CA ALA A 40 3.87 6.21 0.97
C ALA A 40 3.12 4.96 0.52
N PHE A 41 3.00 4.77 -0.79
CA PHE A 41 2.36 3.60 -1.41
C PHE A 41 3.05 2.29 -1.02
N LEU A 42 4.38 2.22 -1.14
CA LEU A 42 5.14 1.01 -0.79
C LEU A 42 5.01 0.66 0.69
N ALA A 43 4.97 1.67 1.57
CA ALA A 43 4.78 1.45 3.01
C ALA A 43 3.36 0.93 3.36
N LEU A 44 2.35 1.28 2.57
CA LEU A 44 0.97 0.81 2.74
C LEU A 44 0.74 -0.60 2.18
N VAL A 45 1.29 -0.89 0.99
CA VAL A 45 0.98 -2.13 0.26
C VAL A 45 2.01 -3.21 0.51
N GLY A 46 3.27 -2.85 0.73
CA GLY A 46 4.40 -3.77 0.87
C GLY A 46 4.17 -4.89 1.89
N PRO A 47 3.75 -4.60 3.13
CA PRO A 47 3.49 -5.63 4.14
C PRO A 47 2.37 -6.62 3.76
N ILE A 48 1.33 -6.14 3.08
CA ILE A 48 0.22 -7.00 2.60
C ILE A 48 0.73 -7.92 1.49
N PHE A 49 1.47 -7.36 0.53
CA PHE A 49 2.05 -8.10 -0.59
C PHE A 49 3.05 -9.16 -0.11
N MET A 50 3.98 -8.76 0.76
CA MET A 50 4.96 -9.68 1.34
C MET A 50 4.30 -10.74 2.21
N GLY A 51 3.24 -10.41 2.96
CA GLY A 51 2.45 -11.41 3.69
C GLY A 51 1.85 -12.49 2.78
N GLY A 52 1.33 -12.09 1.61
CA GLY A 52 0.83 -13.03 0.60
C GLY A 52 1.92 -13.94 0.03
N ILE A 53 3.06 -13.35 -0.34
CA ILE A 53 4.22 -14.11 -0.86
C ILE A 53 4.73 -15.09 0.20
N LEU A 54 4.98 -14.63 1.42
CA LEU A 54 5.49 -15.47 2.51
C LEU A 54 4.53 -16.62 2.84
N ARG A 55 3.21 -16.38 2.78
CA ARG A 55 2.21 -17.45 2.96
C ARG A 55 2.30 -18.51 1.85
N SER A 56 2.49 -18.09 0.60
CA SER A 56 2.62 -19.03 -0.52
C SER A 56 3.90 -19.86 -0.49
N VAL A 57 4.98 -19.34 0.11
CA VAL A 57 6.31 -19.97 0.08
C VAL A 57 6.61 -20.75 1.36
N LEU A 58 6.18 -20.25 2.53
CA LEU A 58 6.63 -20.75 3.84
C LEU A 58 5.52 -21.36 4.70
N MET A 59 4.30 -21.54 4.14
CA MET A 59 3.06 -22.23 4.60
C MET A 59 2.75 -22.32 6.11
N ASP A 60 3.71 -22.64 6.99
CA ASP A 60 3.54 -22.86 8.43
C ASP A 60 4.22 -21.81 9.34
N VAL A 61 5.29 -21.13 8.92
CA VAL A 61 6.08 -20.25 9.84
C VAL A 61 5.44 -18.87 10.02
N PHE A 62 4.70 -18.40 9.02
CA PHE A 62 4.12 -17.04 8.97
C PHE A 62 2.60 -17.04 8.86
N ALA A 63 1.94 -18.12 9.31
CA ALA A 63 0.48 -18.32 9.21
C ALA A 63 -0.36 -17.38 10.10
N GLY A 64 0.20 -16.24 10.53
CA GLY A 64 -0.59 -15.17 11.14
C GLY A 64 -1.56 -14.58 10.10
N PRO A 65 -2.83 -14.34 10.46
CA PRO A 65 -3.78 -13.76 9.53
C PRO A 65 -3.29 -12.37 9.09
N VAL A 66 -3.11 -12.19 7.78
CA VAL A 66 -2.99 -10.83 7.22
C VAL A 66 -4.34 -10.16 7.48
N ALA A 67 -4.32 -9.06 8.24
CA ALA A 67 -5.49 -8.23 8.51
C ALA A 67 -5.34 -6.90 7.76
N PRO A 68 -5.68 -6.81 6.46
CA PRO A 68 -5.45 -5.61 5.66
C PRO A 68 -6.09 -4.37 6.27
N ALA A 69 -7.32 -4.48 6.77
CA ALA A 69 -8.02 -3.38 7.42
C ALA A 69 -7.23 -2.84 8.63
N ALA A 70 -6.79 -3.72 9.53
CA ALA A 70 -5.99 -3.33 10.68
C ALA A 70 -4.62 -2.73 10.28
N HIS A 71 -4.02 -3.20 9.18
CA HIS A 71 -2.80 -2.62 8.65
C HIS A 71 -3.02 -1.20 8.13
N VAL A 72 -4.08 -0.99 7.33
CA VAL A 72 -4.46 0.33 6.80
C VAL A 72 -4.75 1.30 7.96
N GLU A 73 -5.50 0.88 8.97
CA GLU A 73 -5.78 1.70 10.15
C GLU A 73 -4.50 2.14 10.88
N ARG A 74 -3.58 1.20 11.14
CA ARG A 74 -2.29 1.50 11.78
C ARG A 74 -1.43 2.42 10.91
N TYR A 75 -1.40 2.17 9.60
CA TYR A 75 -0.68 2.99 8.64
C TYR A 75 -1.18 4.45 8.68
N LEU A 76 -2.50 4.65 8.60
CA LEU A 76 -3.11 5.98 8.62
C LEU A 76 -2.91 6.66 9.97
N ALA A 77 -3.07 5.93 11.08
CA ALA A 77 -2.85 6.46 12.42
C ALA A 77 -1.41 6.99 12.62
N GLY A 78 -0.41 6.29 12.07
CA GLY A 78 0.99 6.71 12.15
C GLY A 78 1.38 7.89 11.26
N ARG A 79 0.52 8.28 10.30
CA ARG A 79 0.79 9.30 9.29
C ARG A 79 -0.17 10.49 9.32
N ARG A 80 -1.17 10.48 10.20
CA ARG A 80 -2.15 11.57 10.29
C ARG A 80 -1.51 12.84 10.82
N VAL A 81 -1.81 13.98 10.20
CA VAL A 81 -1.37 15.29 10.69
C VAL A 81 -2.30 15.72 11.83
N GLY A 82 -1.83 15.59 13.08
CA GLY A 82 -2.48 16.04 14.32
C GLY A 82 -3.00 14.90 15.22
N THR A 83 -2.81 14.90 16.55
CA THR A 83 -2.27 15.89 17.50
C THR A 83 -1.04 15.33 18.24
N ARG A 84 0.15 15.91 18.09
CA ARG A 84 1.07 15.99 19.24
C ARG A 84 0.44 16.98 20.21
N LYS A 85 -0.09 16.47 21.33
CA LYS A 85 -0.08 17.23 22.59
C LYS A 85 1.25 16.97 23.27
#